data_AF-A0A920FUT0-F1
#
_entry.id   AF-A0A920FUT0-F1
#
_cell.length_a   1.000
_cell.length_b   1.000
_cell.length_c   1.000
_cell.angle_alpha   90.00
_cell.angle_beta   90.00
_cell.angle_gamma   90.00
#
_symmetry.space_group_name_H-M   'P 1'
#
loop_
_entity.id
_entity.type
_entity.pdbx_description
1 polymer ?
#
loop_
_entity_poly.entity_id
_entity_poly.type
_entity_poly.pdbx_seq_one_letter_code
_entity_poly.pdbx_strand_id
1 'polypeptide(L)'
;MDDARNANKIGSSLDANIILKLDHKKFNLLKDYEDELKFIFISSSCDIVDNGNDNDEITIDSSPHKKCTRCWHKHESVGTIEGHPEICERCFSNIEGDGETRKLA
;
A
#
# COMPACT_ATOMS: atom_id res chain seq x y z
N MET A 1 -6.84 7.52 8.94
CA MET A 1 -6.51 6.23 9.57
C MET A 1 -7.31 6.01 10.85
N ASP A 2 -7.24 6.94 11.82
CA ASP A 2 -7.93 6.77 13.11
C ASP A 2 -9.45 6.64 12.97
N ASP A 3 -10.09 7.43 12.11
CA ASP A 3 -11.52 7.29 11.84
C ASP A 3 -11.89 5.89 11.34
N ALA A 4 -11.06 5.30 10.47
CA ALA A 4 -11.27 3.95 9.95
C ALA A 4 -11.08 2.88 11.04
N ARG A 5 -10.16 3.08 12.00
CA ARG A 5 -10.01 2.20 13.16
C ARG A 5 -11.18 2.33 14.13
N ASN A 6 -11.60 3.55 14.43
CA ASN A 6 -12.74 3.83 15.30
C ASN A 6 -14.04 3.27 14.72
N ALA A 7 -14.17 3.23 13.39
CA ALA A 7 -15.27 2.59 12.68
C ALA A 7 -15.13 1.05 12.56
N ASN A 8 -14.11 0.43 13.15
CA ASN A 8 -13.77 -1.00 13.04
C ASN A 8 -13.58 -1.49 11.59
N LYS A 9 -13.21 -0.59 10.67
CA LYS A 9 -12.97 -0.93 9.25
C LYS A 9 -11.60 -1.60 9.06
N ILE A 10 -10.61 -1.17 9.84
CA ILE A 10 -9.24 -1.69 9.83
C ILE A 10 -8.75 -1.93 11.26
N GLY A 11 -7.92 -2.96 11.46
CA GLY A 11 -7.29 -3.24 12.76
C GLY A 11 -5.98 -2.47 12.93
N SER A 12 -5.15 -2.42 11.89
CA SER A 12 -3.87 -1.72 11.85
C SER A 12 -3.73 -0.87 10.58
N SER A 13 -2.75 0.03 10.51
CA SER A 13 -2.45 0.75 9.25
C SER A 13 -2.18 -0.21 8.11
N LEU A 14 -1.47 -1.31 8.39
CA LEU A 14 -1.12 -2.33 7.43
C LEU A 14 -2.33 -3.12 6.91
N ASP A 15 -3.50 -3.00 7.53
CA ASP A 15 -4.73 -3.56 6.97
C ASP A 15 -5.38 -2.66 5.92
N ALA A 16 -4.89 -1.43 5.74
CA ALA A 16 -5.52 -0.42 4.90
C ALA A 16 -5.02 -0.44 3.45
N ASN A 17 -5.96 -0.27 2.52
CA ASN A 17 -5.73 0.23 1.18
C ASN A 17 -6.16 1.70 1.15
N ILE A 18 -5.29 2.59 0.67
CA ILE A 18 -5.54 4.04 0.61
C ILE A 18 -5.72 4.44 -0.85
N ILE A 19 -6.72 5.27 -1.13
CA ILE A 19 -6.84 5.99 -2.40
C ILE A 19 -6.81 7.48 -2.08
N LEU A 20 -5.81 8.17 -2.60
CA LEU A 20 -5.67 9.62 -2.52
C LEU A 20 -6.11 10.23 -3.84
N LYS A 21 -7.30 10.83 -3.88
CA LYS A 21 -7.65 11.72 -4.98
C LYS A 21 -7.10 13.10 -4.65
N LEU A 22 -6.21 13.59 -5.48
CA LEU A 22 -5.43 14.79 -5.20
C LEU A 22 -5.69 15.85 -6.26
N ASP A 23 -5.61 17.11 -5.88
CA ASP A 23 -5.52 18.18 -6.88
C ASP A 23 -4.35 17.97 -7.86
N HIS A 24 -4.44 18.58 -9.03
CA HIS A 24 -3.48 18.38 -10.11
C HIS A 24 -2.02 18.68 -9.72
N LYS A 25 -1.80 19.67 -8.83
CA LYS A 25 -0.45 20.05 -8.39
C LYS A 25 0.14 19.00 -7.47
N LYS A 26 -0.63 18.50 -6.50
CA LYS A 26 -0.20 17.46 -5.56
C LYS A 26 -0.04 16.10 -6.26
N PHE A 27 -0.95 15.76 -7.17
CA PHE A 27 -0.81 14.55 -7.99
C PHE A 27 0.51 14.54 -8.76
N ASN A 28 0.82 15.61 -9.48
CA ASN A 28 2.08 15.69 -10.24
C ASN A 28 3.33 15.68 -9.36
N LEU A 29 3.25 16.18 -8.12
CA LEU A 29 4.34 16.13 -7.16
C LEU A 29 4.59 14.70 -6.65
N LEU A 30 3.54 13.91 -6.47
CA LEU A 30 3.62 12.60 -5.79
C LEU A 30 3.66 11.41 -6.74
N LYS A 31 3.25 11.54 -8.01
CA LYS A 31 3.17 10.43 -8.98
C LYS A 31 4.47 9.65 -9.15
N ASP A 32 5.62 10.32 -9.11
CA ASP A 32 6.91 9.65 -9.28
C ASP A 32 7.29 8.78 -8.06
N TYR A 33 6.56 8.93 -6.95
CA TYR A 33 6.76 8.24 -5.68
C TYR A 33 5.56 7.37 -5.29
N GLU A 34 4.59 7.12 -6.18
CA GLU A 34 3.37 6.36 -5.86
C GLU A 34 3.67 5.02 -5.16
N ASP A 35 4.61 4.23 -5.71
CA ASP A 35 5.03 2.95 -5.12
C ASP A 35 5.62 3.05 -3.71
N GLU A 36 6.10 4.23 -3.33
CA GLU A 36 6.70 4.52 -2.03
C GLU A 36 5.67 4.95 -0.99
N LEU A 37 4.52 5.50 -1.42
CA LEU A 37 3.54 6.12 -0.53
C LEU A 37 2.98 5.12 0.49
N LYS A 38 2.78 3.86 0.10
CA LYS A 38 2.32 2.82 1.04
C LYS A 38 3.28 2.61 2.21
N PHE A 39 4.59 2.82 2.02
CA PHE A 39 5.56 2.72 3.10
C PHE A 39 5.57 3.95 4.00
N ILE A 40 5.35 5.14 3.43
CA ILE A 40 5.20 6.38 4.19
C ILE A 40 3.96 6.32 5.08
N PHE A 41 2.83 5.82 4.55
CA PHE A 41 1.58 5.68 5.31
C PHE A 41 1.49 4.39 6.13
N ILE A 42 2.48 3.50 6.01
CA ILE A 42 2.51 2.18 6.65
C ILE A 42 1.21 1.39 6.32
N SER A 43 0.78 1.45 5.06
CA SER A 43 -0.42 0.80 4.54
C SER A 43 -0.09 -0.36 3.60
N SER A 44 -1.07 -1.20 3.30
CA SER A 44 -0.90 -2.29 2.33
C SER A 44 -0.78 -1.78 0.90
N SER A 45 -1.62 -0.82 0.52
CA SER A 45 -1.52 -0.07 -0.74
C SER A 45 -1.78 1.42 -0.51
N CYS A 46 -1.33 2.23 -1.46
CA CYS A 46 -1.64 3.64 -1.55
C CYS A 46 -1.62 4.03 -3.02
N ASP A 47 -2.79 4.20 -3.61
CA ASP A 47 -2.96 4.61 -5.00
C ASP A 47 -3.27 6.10 -5.05
N ILE A 48 -2.76 6.80 -6.05
CA ILE A 48 -3.08 8.22 -6.26
C ILE A 48 -3.91 8.42 -7.53
N VAL A 49 -4.84 9.38 -7.49
CA VAL A 49 -5.70 9.72 -8.62
C VAL A 49 -5.73 11.24 -8.76
N ASP A 50 -5.55 11.75 -9.98
CA ASP A 50 -5.79 13.17 -10.25
C ASP A 50 -7.30 13.45 -10.17
N ASN A 51 -7.71 14.31 -9.23
CA ASN A 51 -9.11 14.62 -8.98
C ASN A 51 -9.70 15.60 -10.00
N GLY A 52 -8.86 16.23 -10.85
CA GLY A 52 -9.30 17.18 -11.87
C GLY A 52 -9.98 18.44 -11.33
N ASN A 53 -9.87 18.68 -10.02
CA ASN A 53 -10.41 19.84 -9.31
C ASN A 53 -9.49 20.19 -8.12
N ASP A 54 -9.75 21.31 -7.44
CA ASP A 54 -8.89 21.83 -6.38
C ASP A 54 -9.15 21.22 -4.98
N ASN A 55 -9.86 20.09 -4.90
CA ASN A 55 -10.14 19.39 -3.65
C ASN A 55 -9.39 18.06 -3.58
N ASP A 56 -8.92 17.72 -2.40
CA ASP A 56 -8.39 16.38 -2.10
C ASP A 56 -9.48 15.52 -1.44
N GLU A 57 -9.50 14.24 -1.78
CA GLU A 57 -10.33 13.23 -1.11
C GLU A 57 -9.47 12.03 -0.73
N ILE A 58 -9.72 11.49 0.46
CA ILE A 58 -9.03 10.31 0.97
C ILE A 58 -10.06 9.22 1.20
N THR A 59 -9.86 8.07 0.56
CA THR A 59 -10.62 6.85 0.82
C THR A 59 -9.70 5.84 1.48
N ILE A 60 -10.18 5.18 2.53
CA ILE A 60 -9.45 4.13 3.26
C ILE A 60 -10.35 2.91 3.34
N ASP A 61 -9.91 1.80 2.77
CA ASP A 61 -10.61 0.51 2.79
C ASP A 61 -9.78 -0.57 3.47
N SER A 62 -10.45 -1.62 3.94
CA SER A 62 -9.77 -2.81 4.44
C SER A 62 -9.28 -3.63 3.25
N SER A 63 -8.00 -3.98 3.25
CA SER A 63 -7.41 -4.80 2.22
C SER A 63 -8.02 -6.21 2.25
N PRO A 64 -8.52 -6.72 1.10
CA PRO A 64 -9.14 -8.04 1.01
C PRO A 64 -8.10 -9.17 0.96
N HIS A 65 -6.82 -8.83 0.81
CA HIS A 65 -5.76 -9.81 0.59
C HIS A 65 -5.24 -10.44 1.89
N LYS A 66 -4.53 -11.56 1.73
CA LYS A 66 -3.87 -12.25 2.84
C LYS A 66 -2.66 -11.45 3.32
N LYS A 67 -2.37 -11.54 4.61
CA LYS A 67 -1.21 -10.90 5.25
C LYS A 67 0.06 -11.71 4.99
N CYS A 68 1.11 -11.04 4.52
CA CYS A 68 2.45 -11.60 4.43
C CYS A 68 3.07 -11.74 5.83
N THR A 69 3.62 -12.90 6.17
CA THR A 69 4.22 -13.14 7.50
C THR A 69 5.52 -12.37 7.75
N ARG A 70 6.25 -11.99 6.70
CA ARG A 70 7.53 -11.27 6.79
C ARG A 70 7.38 -9.75 6.89
N CYS A 71 6.61 -9.13 6.00
CA CYS A 71 6.46 -7.66 6.00
C CYS A 71 5.16 -7.16 6.63
N TRP A 72 4.21 -8.05 6.93
CA TRP A 72 2.89 -7.75 7.49
C TRP A 72 1.96 -6.91 6.61
N HIS A 73 2.37 -6.51 5.41
CA HIS A 73 1.44 -5.98 4.40
C HIS A 73 0.53 -7.11 3.92
N LYS A 74 -0.71 -6.76 3.58
CA LYS A 74 -1.61 -7.58 2.80
C LYS A 74 -1.34 -7.38 1.31
N HIS A 75 -1.18 -8.47 0.59
CA HIS A 75 -0.81 -8.43 -0.83
C HIS A 75 -1.46 -9.57 -1.58
N GLU A 76 -1.89 -9.33 -2.81
CA GLU A 76 -2.58 -10.33 -3.64
C GLU A 76 -1.73 -11.56 -3.93
N SER A 77 -0.41 -11.38 -4.02
CA SER A 77 0.54 -12.46 -4.29
C SER A 77 0.78 -13.41 -3.09
N VAL A 78 0.21 -13.14 -1.92
CA VAL A 78 0.40 -14.03 -0.75
C VAL A 78 -0.36 -15.33 -1.00
N GLY A 79 0.38 -16.44 -1.08
CA GLY A 79 -0.15 -17.77 -1.39
C GLY A 79 -0.06 -18.16 -2.87
N THR A 80 0.55 -17.32 -3.72
CA THR A 80 0.73 -17.62 -5.15
C THR A 80 2.12 -18.16 -5.50
N ILE A 81 3.09 -18.04 -4.60
CA ILE A 81 4.49 -18.44 -4.82
C ILE A 81 4.71 -19.87 -4.36
N GLU A 82 5.10 -20.75 -5.28
CA GLU A 82 5.44 -22.14 -4.97
C GLU A 82 6.63 -22.20 -3.99
N GLY A 83 6.53 -23.05 -2.97
CA GLY A 83 7.53 -23.13 -1.90
C GLY A 83 7.47 -22.01 -0.85
N HIS A 84 6.81 -20.88 -1.13
CA HIS A 84 6.70 -19.74 -0.22
C HIS A 84 5.26 -19.18 -0.08
N PRO A 85 4.27 -20.00 0.37
CA PRO A 85 2.86 -19.62 0.36
C PRO A 85 2.48 -18.52 1.38
N GLU A 86 3.36 -18.18 2.32
CA GLU A 86 3.06 -17.21 3.39
C GLU A 86 3.65 -15.82 3.16
N ILE A 87 4.39 -15.61 2.07
CA ILE A 87 5.04 -14.34 1.76
C ILE A 87 4.54 -13.74 0.46
N CYS A 88 4.69 -12.41 0.32
CA CYS A 88 4.42 -11.72 -0.92
C CYS A 88 5.64 -11.73 -1.85
N GLU A 89 5.44 -11.39 -3.11
CA GLU A 89 6.48 -11.38 -4.16
C GLU A 89 7.63 -10.43 -3.82
N ARG A 90 7.33 -9.30 -3.18
CA ARG A 90 8.34 -8.35 -2.70
C ARG A 90 9.26 -8.99 -1.67
N CYS A 91 8.68 -9.69 -0.70
CA CYS A 91 9.43 -10.41 0.32
C CYS A 91 10.23 -11.56 -0.29
N PHE A 92 9.66 -12.27 -1.26
CA PHE A 92 10.36 -13.33 -1.97
C PHE A 92 11.56 -12.79 -2.75
N SER A 93 11.39 -11.73 -3.55
CA SER A 93 12.49 -11.06 -4.26
C SER A 93 13.59 -10.59 -3.31
N ASN A 94 13.23 -10.05 -2.13
CA ASN A 94 14.19 -9.65 -1.10
C ASN A 94 14.95 -10.80 -0.41
N ILE A 95 14.52 -12.06 -0.57
CA ILE A 95 15.16 -13.23 0.04
C ILE A 95 15.93 -14.03 -1.01
N GLU A 96 15.31 -14.28 -2.17
CA GLU A 96 15.80 -15.21 -3.19
C GLU A 96 16.20 -14.51 -4.50
N GLY A 97 15.90 -13.22 -4.67
CA GLY A 97 16.16 -12.45 -5.88
C GLY A 97 17.12 -11.27 -5.67
N ASP A 98 17.05 -10.30 -6.59
CA ASP A 98 17.90 -9.10 -6.57
C ASP A 98 17.48 -8.07 -5.49
N GLY A 99 16.32 -8.28 -4.86
CA GLY A 99 15.72 -7.35 -3.92
C GLY A 99 14.96 -6.19 -4.56
N GLU A 100 14.24 -5.44 -3.73
CA GLU A 100 13.48 -4.26 -4.15
C GLU A 100 14.37 -3.01 -4.22
N THR A 101 14.23 -2.21 -5.28
CA THR A 101 14.83 -0.87 -5.35
C THR A 101 13.85 0.15 -4.80
N ARG A 102 14.29 0.94 -3.83
CA ARG A 102 13.48 1.97 -3.16
C ARG A 102 13.99 3.37 -3.54
N LYS A 103 13.07 4.26 -3.93
CA LYS A 103 13.38 5.65 -4.29
C LYS A 103 13.58 6.55 -3.06
N LEU A 104 13.04 6.15 -1.90
CA LEU A 104 13.02 6.93 -0.66
C LEU A 104 13.56 6.15 0.57
N ALA A 105 14.45 5.16 0.37
CA ALA A 105 15.06 4.37 1.45
C ALA A 105 16.38 4.93 1.97
#